data_AF-A0A2D5ZDP7-F1
#
_entry.id   AF-A0A2D5ZDP7-F1
#
_cell.length_a   1.000
_cell.length_b   1.000
_cell.length_c   1.000
_cell.angle_alpha   90.00
_cell.angle_beta   90.00
_cell.angle_gamma   90.00
#
_symmetry.space_group_name_H-M   'P 1'
#
loop_
_entity.id
_entity.type
_entity.pdbx_description
1 polymer ?
#
loop_
_entity_poly.entity_id
_entity_poly.type
_entity_poly.pdbx_seq_one_letter_code
_entity_poly.pdbx_strand_id
1 'polypeptide(L)' 'MSLRTFHLVFILAAIMLADMFGAWGVYHGRPVLGVGSFLGGFALIAYAIWFMRKLARTKIA' A
#
# COMPACT_ATOMS: atom_id res chain seq x y z
N MET A 1 -0.81 20.15 6.65
CA MET A 1 -0.22 18.79 6.68
C MET A 1 0.94 18.76 5.68
N SER A 2 2.10 18.19 6.04
CA SER A 2 3.18 18.09 5.05
C SER A 2 2.76 17.13 3.91
N LEU A 3 3.16 17.42 2.68
CA LEU A 3 2.86 16.58 1.50
C LEU A 3 3.28 15.12 1.70
N ARG A 4 4.34 14.92 2.51
CA ARG A 4 4.87 13.61 2.94
C ARG A 4 3.92 12.85 3.86
N THR A 5 3.33 13.54 4.84
CA THR A 5 2.39 12.93 5.78
C THR A 5 1.13 12.47 5.05
N PHE A 6 0.62 13.29 4.14
CA PHE A 6 -0.54 12.91 3.30
C PHE A 6 -0.27 11.65 2.46
N HIS A 7 0.87 11.59 1.78
CA HIS A 7 1.24 10.42 0.97
C HIS A 7 1.37 9.15 1.81
N LEU A 8 2.01 9.22 2.98
CA LEU A 8 2.14 8.07 3.87
C LEU A 8 0.78 7.57 4.38
N VAL A 9 -0.10 8.48 4.78
CA VAL A 9 -1.47 8.13 5.20
C VAL A 9 -2.26 7.52 4.05
N PHE A 10 -2.12 8.06 2.83
CA PHE A 10 -2.77 7.51 1.64
C PHE A 10 -2.31 6.08 1.35
N ILE A 11 -1.01 5.81 1.40
CA ILE A 11 -0.47 4.46 1.18
C ILE A 11 -0.95 3.51 2.29
N LEU A 12 -0.95 3.95 3.55
CA LEU A 12 -1.44 3.14 4.66
C LEU A 12 -2.93 2.79 4.52
N ALA A 13 -3.76 3.78 4.15
CA ALA A 13 -5.19 3.58 3.91
C ALA A 13 -5.42 2.60 2.75
N ALA A 14 -4.62 2.70 1.69
CA ALA A 14 -4.73 1.81 0.54
C ALA A 14 -4.23 0.38 0.84
N ILE A 15 -3.26 0.18 1.72
CA ILE A 15 -2.88 -1.16 2.23
C ILE A 15 -4.04 -1.77 3.03
N MET A 16 -4.61 -1.02 3.98
CA MET A 16 -5.78 -1.48 4.75
C MET A 16 -6.95 -1.86 3.84
N LEU A 17 -7.22 -1.05 2.82
CA LEU A 17 -8.28 -1.32 1.85
C LEU A 17 -7.96 -2.58 1.02
N ALA A 18 -6.71 -2.77 0.60
CA ALA A 18 -6.28 -3.94 -0.15
C ALA A 18 -6.39 -5.24 0.68
N ASP A 19 -6.03 -5.20 1.97
CA ASP A 19 -6.20 -6.34 2.88
C ASP A 19 -7.67 -6.65 3.14
N MET A 20 -8.51 -5.63 3.40
CA MET A 20 -9.96 -5.82 3.58
C MET A 20 -10.62 -6.38 2.33
N PHE A 21 -10.25 -5.88 1.14
CA PHE A 21 -10.78 -6.36 -0.13
C PHE A 21 -10.24 -7.76 -0.47
N GLY A 22 -8.99 -8.04 -0.12
CA GLY A 22 -8.35 -9.35 -0.21
C GLY A 22 -9.10 -10.40 0.60
N ALA A 23 -9.31 -10.12 1.89
CA ALA A 23 -10.07 -10.97 2.80
C ALA A 23 -11.52 -11.17 2.33
N TRP A 24 -12.19 -10.10 1.89
CA TRP A 24 -13.55 -10.17 1.35
C TRP A 24 -13.63 -11.05 0.10
N GLY A 25 -12.66 -10.93 -0.81
CA GLY A 25 -12.58 -11.72 -2.04
C GLY A 25 -12.35 -13.20 -1.78
N VAL A 26 -11.45 -13.54 -0.84
CA VAL A 26 -11.24 -14.93 -0.41
C VAL A 26 -12.51 -15.50 0.24
N TYR A 27 -13.17 -14.73 1.11
CA TYR A 27 -14.38 -15.15 1.79
C TYR A 27 -15.55 -15.43 0.84
N HIS A 28 -15.72 -14.62 -0.22
CA HIS A 28 -16.78 -14.80 -1.23
C HIS A 28 -16.44 -15.79 -2.35
N GLY A 29 -15.39 -16.61 -2.18
CA GLY A 29 -15.02 -17.62 -3.19
C GLY A 29 -14.47 -17.01 -4.49
N ARG A 30 -13.92 -15.79 -4.42
CA ARG A 30 -13.25 -15.08 -5.52
C ARG A 30 -11.74 -15.01 -5.25
N PRO A 31 -11.03 -16.15 -5.20
CA PRO A 31 -9.63 -16.20 -4.76
C PRO A 31 -8.69 -15.41 -5.68
N VAL A 32 -8.98 -15.32 -6.99
CA VAL A 32 -8.16 -14.53 -7.92
C VAL A 32 -8.18 -13.04 -7.57
N LEU A 33 -9.35 -12.50 -7.22
CA LEU A 33 -9.49 -11.10 -6.80
C LEU A 33 -8.91 -10.86 -5.40
N GLY A 34 -9.06 -11.85 -4.51
CA GLY A 34 -8.47 -11.84 -3.17
C GLY A 34 -6.94 -11.78 -3.23
N VAL A 35 -6.33 -12.77 -3.89
CA VAL A 35 -4.87 -12.87 -4.07
C VAL A 35 -4.32 -11.66 -4.85
N GLY A 36 -5.04 -11.20 -5.88
CA GLY A 36 -4.68 -9.99 -6.62
C GLY A 36 -4.65 -8.74 -5.72
N SER A 37 -5.58 -8.63 -4.77
CA SER A 37 -5.59 -7.51 -3.82
C SER A 37 -4.47 -7.61 -2.79
N PHE A 38 -4.18 -8.81 -2.28
CA PHE A 38 -3.01 -9.01 -1.42
C PHE A 38 -1.70 -8.68 -2.14
N LEU A 39 -1.54 -9.09 -3.40
CA LEU A 39 -0.41 -8.69 -4.24
C LEU A 39 -0.34 -7.16 -4.41
N GLY A 40 -1.48 -6.50 -4.60
CA GLY A 40 -1.59 -5.04 -4.60
C GLY A 40 -1.12 -4.40 -3.29
N GLY A 41 -1.50 -4.97 -2.15
CA GLY A 41 -1.03 -4.55 -0.82
C GLY A 41 0.49 -4.67 -0.67
N PHE A 42 1.07 -5.82 -1.08
CA PHE A 42 2.52 -6.02 -1.10
C PHE A 42 3.25 -5.02 -2.01
N ALA A 43 2.70 -4.74 -3.20
CA ALA A 43 3.24 -3.73 -4.10
C ALA A 43 3.21 -2.33 -3.47
N LEU A 44 2.16 -1.99 -2.73
CA LEU A 44 2.05 -0.74 -1.99
C LEU A 44 3.08 -0.62 -0.87
N ILE A 45 3.34 -1.71 -0.14
CA ILE A 45 4.40 -1.75 0.88
C ILE A 45 5.77 -1.50 0.24
N ALA A 46 6.07 -2.20 -0.86
CA ALA A 46 7.30 -1.99 -1.61
C ALA A 46 7.43 -0.54 -2.11
N TYR A 47 6.34 0.05 -2.61
CA TYR A 47 6.28 1.44 -3.02
C TYR A 47 6.51 2.41 -1.86
N ALA A 48 5.92 2.16 -0.68
CA ALA A 48 6.12 2.96 0.53
C ALA A 48 7.60 2.98 0.94
N ILE A 49 8.23 1.81 0.96
CA ILE A 49 9.66 1.65 1.29
C ILE A 49 10.52 2.36 0.25
N TRP A 50 10.24 2.16 -1.03
CA TRP A 50 10.97 2.83 -2.11
C TRP A 50 10.85 4.36 -2.02
N PHE A 51 9.64 4.87 -1.76
CA PHE A 51 9.38 6.29 -1.61
C PHE A 51 10.13 6.88 -0.40
N MET A 52 10.11 6.19 0.74
CA MET A 52 10.88 6.55 1.92
C MET A 52 12.40 6.56 1.64
N ARG A 53 12.91 5.55 0.91
CA ARG A 53 14.31 5.48 0.50
C ARG A 53 14.68 6.59 -0.49
N LYS A 54 13.79 6.92 -1.43
CA LYS A 54 13.98 8.01 -2.39
C LYS A 54 14.04 9.36 -1.68
N LEU A 55 13.16 9.60 -0.71
CA LEU A 55 13.18 10.80 0.12
C LEU A 55 14.45 10.89 0.99
N ALA A 56 14.91 9.79 1.57
CA ALA A 56 16.16 9.76 2.34
C ALA A 56 17.40 9.98 1.46
N ARG A 57 17.36 9.53 0.20
CA ARG A 57 18.44 9.73 -0.78
C ARG A 57 18.46 11.16 -1.30
N THR A 58 17.30 11.80 -1.44
CA THR A 58 17.18 13.24 -1.69
C THR A 58 17.30 14.00 -0.37
N LYS A 59 18.50 14.00 0.24
CA LYS A 59 18.85 14.98 1.26
C LYS A 59 18.77 16.37 0.63
N ILE A 60 17.60 17.01 0.71
CA ILE A 60 17.55 18.47 0.74
C ILE A 60 18.01 18.81 2.16
N ALA A 61 19.34 18.90 2.31
CA ALA A 61 19.99 19.52 3.45
C ALA A 61 19.84 21.04 3.34
#